data_AF-A0A843CRR1-F1
#
_entry.id   AF-A0A843CRR1-F1
#
_cell.length_a   1.000
_cell.length_b   1.000
_cell.length_c   1.000
_cell.angle_alpha   90.00
_cell.angle_beta   90.00
_cell.angle_gamma   90.00
#
_symmetry.space_group_name_H-M   'P 1'
#
loop_
_entity.id
_entity.type
_entity.pdbx_description
1 polymer ?
#
loop_
_entity_poly.entity_id
_entity_poly.type
_entity_poly.pdbx_seq_one_letter_code
_entity_poly.pdbx_strand_id
1 'polypeptide(L)'
;SGTTPDNYPSSAAWYVYFAQNLQATTPGSAFSQVAATSIIHYGGVCESGVTCSGNRDLYDDFGVAASPINGMASIVYSDDQYSNTQTHPAGPYCTSSRSNTGYCDSTNIATQTSGTGIFP
;
A
#
# COMPACT_ATOMS: atom_id res chain seq x y z
N SER A 1 7.94 23.49 -3.37
CA SER A 1 7.07 22.60 -2.59
C SER A 1 6.32 21.73 -3.57
N GLY A 2 6.29 20.41 -3.35
CA GLY A 2 5.39 19.53 -4.09
C GLY A 2 3.94 19.88 -3.74
N THR A 3 3.03 19.65 -4.67
CA THR A 3 1.60 19.60 -4.36
C THR A 3 1.40 18.67 -3.17
N THR A 4 0.81 19.16 -2.08
CA THR A 4 0.43 18.29 -0.97
C THR A 4 -0.49 17.19 -1.51
N PRO A 5 -0.38 15.94 -1.03
CA PRO A 5 -1.23 14.85 -1.50
C PRO A 5 -2.72 15.18 -1.43
N ASP A 6 -3.14 16.06 -0.51
CA ASP A 6 -4.52 16.56 -0.41
C ASP A 6 -5.07 17.11 -1.74
N ASN A 7 -4.18 17.67 -2.59
CA ASN A 7 -4.55 18.36 -3.83
C ASN A 7 -4.27 17.52 -5.09
N TYR A 8 -3.99 16.22 -4.95
CA TYR A 8 -3.80 15.35 -6.10
C TYR A 8 -5.12 15.22 -6.89
N PRO A 9 -5.05 15.16 -8.24
CA PRO A 9 -6.24 14.94 -9.04
C PRO A 9 -6.84 13.57 -8.74
N SER A 10 -8.15 13.40 -8.96
CA SER A 10 -8.85 12.11 -8.77
C SER A 10 -8.29 10.95 -9.60
N SER A 11 -7.45 11.24 -10.61
CA SER A 11 -6.76 10.24 -11.42
C SER A 11 -5.40 9.79 -10.85
N ALA A 12 -4.91 10.41 -9.77
CA ALA A 12 -3.64 10.00 -9.16
C ALA A 12 -3.81 8.61 -8.56
N ALA A 13 -2.93 7.67 -8.92
CA ALA A 13 -3.03 6.28 -8.49
C ALA A 13 -1.93 5.94 -7.47
N TRP A 14 -2.31 5.27 -6.41
CA TRP A 14 -1.42 4.88 -5.31
C TRP A 14 -1.21 3.37 -5.30
N TYR A 15 0.03 2.96 -5.01
CA TYR A 15 0.45 1.57 -4.95
C TYR A 15 1.34 1.39 -3.72
N VAL A 16 1.38 0.17 -3.20
CA VAL A 16 2.38 -0.24 -2.24
C VAL A 16 3.62 -0.70 -2.97
N TYR A 17 4.79 -0.18 -2.60
CA TYR A 17 6.08 -0.59 -3.14
C TYR A 17 6.90 -1.33 -2.09
N PHE A 18 7.58 -2.40 -2.53
CA PHE A 18 8.62 -3.04 -1.75
C PHE A 18 9.99 -2.50 -2.18
N ALA A 19 10.75 -1.98 -1.21
CA ALA A 19 12.11 -1.50 -1.41
C ALA A 19 13.10 -2.39 -0.64
N GLN A 20 14.17 -2.84 -1.28
CA GLN A 20 15.19 -3.69 -0.66
C GLN A 20 16.61 -3.23 -1.02
N ASN A 21 17.50 -3.27 -0.03
CA ASN A 21 18.95 -3.15 -0.21
C ASN A 21 19.63 -4.17 0.70
N LEU A 22 20.14 -5.26 0.12
CA LEU A 22 20.81 -6.34 0.86
C LEU A 22 22.25 -5.98 1.26
N GLN A 23 22.76 -4.82 0.85
CA GLN A 23 24.11 -4.33 1.14
C GLN A 23 24.05 -2.94 1.78
N ALA A 24 23.02 -2.65 2.58
CA ALA A 24 22.72 -1.32 3.12
C ALA A 24 23.84 -0.67 3.94
N THR A 25 24.80 -1.45 4.45
CA THR A 25 25.98 -0.95 5.16
C THR A 25 27.14 -0.56 4.24
N THR A 26 27.06 -0.89 2.94
CA THR A 26 28.05 -0.50 1.93
C THR A 26 27.74 0.93 1.47
N PRO A 27 28.68 1.89 1.62
CA PRO A 27 28.48 3.26 1.16
C PRO A 27 28.12 3.32 -0.33
N GLY A 28 27.07 4.06 -0.66
CA GLY A 28 26.60 4.22 -2.04
C GLY A 28 25.78 3.05 -2.61
N SER A 29 25.49 2.01 -1.82
CA SER A 29 24.54 0.97 -2.23
C SER A 29 23.13 1.54 -2.46
N ALA A 30 22.43 1.02 -3.47
CA ALA A 30 21.12 1.51 -3.87
C ALA A 30 20.00 0.56 -3.43
N PHE A 31 18.81 1.12 -3.21
CA PHE A 31 17.58 0.33 -3.07
C PHE A 31 17.03 -0.02 -4.45
N SER A 32 16.67 -1.30 -4.64
CA SER A 32 15.76 -1.70 -5.70
C SER A 32 14.32 -1.58 -5.21
N GLN A 33 13.40 -1.13 -6.08
CA GLN A 33 11.98 -0.99 -5.76
C GLN A 33 11.11 -1.70 -6.78
N VAL A 34 10.02 -2.30 -6.31
CA VAL A 34 9.00 -2.95 -7.16
C VAL A 34 7.62 -2.71 -6.56
N ALA A 35 6.60 -2.52 -7.41
CA ALA A 35 5.22 -2.47 -6.95
C ALA A 35 4.83 -3.85 -6.39
N ALA A 36 4.34 -3.88 -5.16
CA ALA A 36 3.89 -5.09 -4.48
C ALA A 36 2.38 -5.37 -4.72
N THR A 37 1.64 -4.36 -5.19
CA THR A 37 0.18 -4.40 -5.33
C THR A 37 -0.28 -3.84 -6.68
N SER A 38 -1.55 -4.04 -7.00
CA SER A 38 -2.29 -3.17 -7.92
C SER A 38 -2.52 -1.79 -7.29
N ILE A 39 -3.32 -0.95 -7.94
CA ILE A 39 -3.77 0.32 -7.38
C ILE A 39 -4.58 0.04 -6.11
N ILE A 40 -4.25 0.73 -5.02
CA ILE A 40 -4.91 0.61 -3.72
C ILE A 40 -5.71 1.86 -3.34
N HIS A 41 -5.55 2.95 -4.09
CA HIS A 41 -6.26 4.20 -3.90
C HIS A 41 -6.11 5.11 -5.12
N TYR A 42 -7.10 5.97 -5.33
CA TYR A 42 -7.14 7.04 -6.29
C TYR A 42 -7.43 8.38 -5.64
N GLY A 43 -6.77 9.44 -6.12
CA GLY A 43 -7.05 10.80 -5.72
C GLY A 43 -6.11 11.33 -4.66
N GLY A 44 -6.58 12.38 -3.99
CA GLY A 44 -5.83 13.06 -2.95
C GLY A 44 -6.00 12.41 -1.59
N VAL A 45 -4.90 12.36 -0.85
CA VAL A 45 -4.83 11.74 0.48
C VAL A 45 -4.71 12.86 1.49
N CYS A 46 -5.56 12.82 2.51
CA CYS A 46 -5.53 13.83 3.55
C CYS A 46 -4.37 13.64 4.54
N GLU A 47 -3.34 14.48 4.46
CA GLU A 47 -2.22 14.47 5.43
C GLU A 47 -2.43 15.49 6.57
N SER A 48 -3.35 16.44 6.40
CA SER A 48 -3.61 17.50 7.39
C SER A 48 -4.58 17.09 8.52
N GLY A 49 -4.93 15.81 8.61
CA GLY A 49 -5.79 15.27 9.66
C GLY A 49 -7.26 15.65 9.50
N VAL A 50 -7.80 16.54 10.35
CA VAL A 50 -9.23 16.94 10.36
C VAL A 50 -9.51 18.20 9.54
N THR A 51 -8.48 18.85 9.01
CA THR A 51 -8.59 20.18 8.38
C THR A 51 -8.74 20.13 6.85
N CYS A 52 -8.69 18.94 6.26
CA CYS A 52 -8.92 18.71 4.84
C CYS A 52 -10.38 18.34 4.55
N SER A 53 -10.79 18.50 3.30
CA SER A 53 -12.07 17.99 2.78
C SER A 53 -11.93 16.65 2.03
N GLY A 54 -10.70 16.11 1.95
CA GLY A 54 -10.38 14.84 1.30
C GLY A 54 -10.65 13.63 2.20
N ASN A 55 -10.52 12.44 1.64
CA ASN A 55 -10.74 11.20 2.36
C ASN A 55 -9.48 10.78 3.14
N ARG A 56 -9.70 10.06 4.26
CA ARG A 56 -8.67 9.59 5.21
C ARG A 56 -8.45 8.08 5.03
N ASP A 57 -8.63 7.62 3.79
CA ASP A 57 -8.85 6.21 3.47
C ASP A 57 -7.52 5.43 3.41
N LEU A 58 -6.40 6.12 3.16
CA LEU A 58 -5.07 5.58 3.41
C LEU A 58 -4.71 5.73 4.90
N TYR A 59 -5.23 4.83 5.73
CA TYR A 59 -4.80 4.70 7.12
C TYR A 59 -3.29 4.44 7.20
N ASP A 60 -2.64 4.90 8.28
CA ASP A 60 -1.20 4.69 8.59
C ASP A 60 -0.84 3.22 8.92
N ASP A 61 -1.71 2.27 8.60
CA ASP A 61 -1.49 0.84 8.84
C ASP A 61 -0.57 0.27 7.75
N PHE A 62 0.74 0.54 7.90
CA PHE A 62 1.78 0.04 7.03
C PHE A 62 2.84 -0.70 7.84
N GLY A 63 3.02 -1.99 7.56
CA GLY A 63 3.98 -2.83 8.26
C GLY A 63 4.68 -3.79 7.32
N VAL A 64 5.97 -4.03 7.53
CA VAL A 64 6.73 -5.05 6.80
C VAL A 64 7.36 -6.03 7.78
N ALA A 65 7.20 -7.32 7.50
CA ALA A 65 7.85 -8.39 8.25
C ALA A 65 8.61 -9.31 7.29
N ALA A 66 9.76 -9.81 7.75
CA ALA A 66 10.47 -10.88 7.04
C ALA A 66 10.10 -12.22 7.66
N SER A 67 9.76 -13.19 6.81
CA SER A 67 9.54 -14.57 7.21
C SER A 67 10.81 -15.14 7.85
N PRO A 68 10.74 -15.74 9.06
CA PRO A 68 11.91 -16.30 9.72
C PRO A 68 12.46 -17.57 9.03
N ILE A 69 11.71 -18.14 8.07
CA ILE A 69 12.08 -19.40 7.39
C ILE A 69 12.91 -19.12 6.14
N ASN A 70 12.54 -18.10 5.37
CA ASN A 70 13.11 -17.84 4.04
C ASN A 70 13.48 -16.36 3.79
N GLY A 71 13.27 -15.49 4.77
CA GLY A 71 13.61 -14.07 4.69
C GLY A 71 12.74 -13.26 3.73
N MET A 72 11.68 -13.86 3.16
CA MET A 72 10.77 -13.18 2.24
C MET A 72 9.90 -12.16 2.98
N ALA A 73 9.64 -11.01 2.33
CA ALA A 73 8.85 -9.94 2.92
C ALA A 73 7.34 -10.24 2.85
N SER A 74 6.61 -9.80 3.87
CA SER A 74 5.16 -9.60 3.82
C SER A 74 4.84 -8.18 4.27
N ILE A 75 3.99 -7.50 3.51
CA ILE A 75 3.60 -6.11 3.75
C ILE A 75 2.12 -6.10 4.11
N VAL A 76 1.78 -5.55 5.28
CA VAL A 76 0.42 -5.20 5.67
C VAL A 76 0.16 -3.77 5.22
N TYR A 77 -0.97 -3.53 4.56
CA TYR A 77 -1.34 -2.22 4.02
C TYR A 77 -2.86 -2.02 4.04
N SER A 78 -3.28 -0.76 3.96
CA SER A 78 -4.68 -0.38 3.76
C SER A 78 -5.01 -0.21 2.28
N ASP A 79 -6.22 -0.60 1.90
CA ASP A 79 -6.75 -0.55 0.54
C ASP A 79 -8.23 -0.18 0.58
N ASP A 80 -8.63 0.83 -0.19
CA ASP A 80 -10.01 1.32 -0.29
C ASP A 80 -10.67 0.95 -1.64
N GLN A 81 -10.00 0.14 -2.45
CA GLN A 81 -10.55 -0.36 -3.69
C GLN A 81 -11.51 -1.52 -3.45
N TYR A 82 -12.52 -1.62 -4.32
CA TYR A 82 -13.40 -2.78 -4.32
C TYR A 82 -12.63 -4.05 -4.72
N SER A 83 -12.60 -5.02 -3.80
CA SER A 83 -12.18 -6.40 -4.07
C SER A 83 -13.31 -7.36 -3.72
N ASN A 84 -13.52 -8.37 -4.56
CA ASN A 84 -14.43 -9.48 -4.26
C ASN A 84 -13.84 -10.79 -4.76
N THR A 85 -12.71 -11.16 -4.18
CA THR A 85 -11.99 -12.40 -4.47
C THR A 85 -12.21 -13.42 -3.35
N GLN A 86 -11.83 -14.67 -3.59
CA GLN A 86 -11.96 -15.73 -2.58
C GLN A 86 -11.15 -15.45 -1.31
N THR A 87 -9.99 -14.79 -1.45
CA THR A 87 -9.08 -14.47 -0.35
C THR A 87 -9.30 -13.07 0.23
N HIS A 88 -9.94 -12.18 -0.53
CA HIS A 88 -10.35 -10.83 -0.10
C HIS A 88 -11.80 -10.56 -0.54
N PRO A 89 -12.80 -11.11 0.17
CA PRO A 89 -14.21 -10.89 -0.15
C PRO A 89 -14.61 -9.45 0.17
N ALA A 90 -15.58 -8.93 -0.57
CA ALA A 90 -16.08 -7.58 -0.33
C ALA A 90 -16.75 -7.48 1.05
N GLY A 91 -16.47 -6.38 1.77
CA GLY A 91 -17.19 -6.04 2.99
C GLY A 91 -18.68 -5.81 2.71
N PRO A 92 -19.57 -5.89 3.74
CA PRO A 92 -21.03 -5.84 3.57
C PRO A 92 -21.57 -4.62 2.79
N TYR A 93 -20.83 -3.50 2.78
CA TYR A 93 -21.21 -2.26 2.11
C TYR A 93 -20.22 -1.84 1.01
N CYS A 94 -19.21 -2.66 0.73
CA CYS A 94 -18.27 -2.42 -0.35
C CYS A 94 -18.83 -3.01 -1.64
N THR A 95 -19.43 -2.16 -2.47
CA THR A 95 -19.86 -2.52 -3.83
C THR A 95 -18.86 -1.95 -4.83
N SER A 96 -18.85 -2.47 -6.06
CA SER A 96 -17.97 -1.93 -7.12
C SER A 96 -18.17 -0.43 -7.36
N SER A 97 -19.39 0.09 -7.15
CA SER A 97 -19.72 1.52 -7.24
C SER A 97 -19.21 2.37 -6.06
N ARG A 98 -18.71 1.74 -5.00
CA ARG A 98 -18.16 2.36 -3.79
C ARG A 98 -16.64 2.15 -3.66
N SER A 99 -15.99 1.64 -4.71
CA SER A 99 -14.53 1.62 -4.78
C SER A 99 -13.98 3.02 -4.54
N ASN A 100 -12.80 3.10 -3.93
CA ASN A 100 -12.14 4.36 -3.58
C ASN A 100 -12.91 5.19 -2.55
N THR A 101 -13.45 4.52 -1.53
CA THR A 101 -14.17 5.16 -0.42
C THR A 101 -13.97 4.38 0.87
N GLY A 102 -14.20 5.05 1.99
CA GLY A 102 -14.21 4.44 3.32
C GLY A 102 -15.15 3.23 3.54
N TYR A 103 -16.08 2.95 2.61
CA TYR A 103 -16.91 1.74 2.68
C TYR A 103 -16.18 0.47 2.21
N CYS A 104 -15.10 0.64 1.45
CA CYS A 104 -14.27 -0.42 0.91
C CYS A 104 -12.94 -0.57 1.63
N ASP A 105 -12.70 0.21 2.69
CA ASP A 105 -11.49 0.11 3.50
C ASP A 105 -11.28 -1.31 4.01
N SER A 106 -10.08 -1.82 3.75
CA SER A 106 -9.65 -3.15 4.14
C SER A 106 -8.16 -3.16 4.47
N THR A 107 -7.77 -4.00 5.44
CA THR A 107 -6.37 -4.31 5.70
C THR A 107 -5.99 -5.57 4.92
N ASN A 108 -5.08 -5.40 3.96
CA ASN A 108 -4.62 -6.45 3.06
C ASN A 108 -3.15 -6.80 3.33
N ILE A 109 -2.72 -7.96 2.81
CA ILE A 109 -1.36 -8.46 2.95
C ILE A 109 -0.81 -8.82 1.56
N ALA A 110 0.37 -8.30 1.23
CA ALA A 110 1.13 -8.68 0.05
C ALA A 110 2.39 -9.43 0.49
N THR A 111 2.53 -10.69 0.05
CA THR A 111 3.70 -11.52 0.37
C THR A 111 4.59 -11.68 -0.87
N GLN A 112 5.89 -11.51 -0.68
CA GLN A 112 6.89 -11.76 -1.71
C GLN A 112 6.85 -13.24 -2.13
N THR A 113 6.69 -13.48 -3.43
CA THR A 113 6.59 -14.83 -4.01
C THR A 113 7.85 -15.26 -4.76
N SER A 114 8.78 -14.34 -5.02
CA SER A 114 10.02 -14.58 -5.76
C SER A 114 11.10 -13.55 -5.42
N GLY A 115 12.31 -13.76 -5.93
CA GLY A 115 13.47 -12.92 -5.63
C GLY A 115 14.16 -13.30 -4.32
N THR A 116 15.11 -12.48 -3.88
CA THR A 116 15.93 -12.76 -2.70
C THR A 116 15.25 -12.23 -1.43
N GLY A 117 15.18 -13.08 -0.40
CA GLY A 117 14.81 -12.67 0.95
C GLY A 117 15.97 -11.96 1.65
N ILE A 118 15.78 -11.53 2.90
CA ILE A 118 16.86 -10.92 3.69
C ILE A 118 17.89 -11.93 4.23
N PHE A 119 17.63 -13.22 4.10
CA PHE A 119 18.56 -14.28 4.48
C PHE A 119 19.27 -14.84 3.23
N PRO A 120 20.56 -15.22 3.35
CA PRO A 120 21.30 -15.90 2.29
C PRO A 120 20.71 -17.26 1.91
#